data_AF-A0A973HZG1-F1
#
_entry.id   AF-A0A973HZG1-F1
#
_cell.length_a   1.000
_cell.length_b   1.000
_cell.length_c   1.000
_cell.angle_alpha   90.00
_cell.angle_beta   90.00
_cell.angle_gamma   90.00
#
_symmetry.space_group_name_H-M   'P 1'
#
loop_
_entity.id
_entity.type
_entity.pdbx_description
1 polymer ?
#
loop_
_entity_poly.entity_id
_entity_poly.type
_entity_poly.pdbx_seq_one_letter_code
_entity_poly.pdbx_strand_id
1 'polypeptide(L)'
;MLVALKGSQGTFLLGDPDYKEPRGTVSSVTVTGDTRDETVSVVMTGSLLAGDYIQLGSGPTARLHKVLQDQTGDGDLEIWPALRDDYSGATAIYTNPKGVFRLSQNVTSWAINNSSAYGISFEAVEAL
;
A
#
# COMPACT_ATOMS: atom_id res chain seq x y z
N MET A 1 14.87 -0.84 12.46
CA MET A 1 14.99 0.09 13.62
C MET A 1 14.89 1.51 13.10
N LEU A 2 13.99 2.35 13.62
CA LEU A 2 13.66 3.67 13.06
C LEU A 2 14.89 4.62 12.98
N VAL A 3 15.81 4.50 13.95
CA VAL A 3 17.08 5.24 13.98
C VAL A 3 17.98 4.92 12.77
N ALA A 4 17.89 3.71 12.20
CA ALA A 4 18.65 3.33 11.02
C ALA A 4 18.18 4.04 9.74
N LEU A 5 16.99 4.65 9.75
CA LEU A 5 16.48 5.45 8.63
C LEU A 5 17.18 6.80 8.51
N LYS A 6 17.96 7.23 9.51
CA LYS A 6 18.66 8.53 9.50
C LYS A 6 17.72 9.70 9.15
N GLY A 7 16.53 9.70 9.75
CA GLY A 7 15.49 10.70 9.46
C GLY A 7 14.76 10.39 8.15
N SER A 8 14.61 11.41 7.30
CA SER A 8 13.93 11.31 6.00
C SER A 8 14.77 10.67 4.87
N GLN A 9 16.05 10.32 5.12
CA GLN A 9 16.90 9.68 4.10
C GLN A 9 16.54 8.23 3.82
N GLY A 10 16.25 7.46 4.87
CA GLY A 10 15.96 6.04 4.75
C GLY A 10 14.50 5.80 4.42
N THR A 11 14.26 4.70 3.70
CA THR A 11 12.92 4.21 3.40
C THR A 11 12.62 2.93 4.14
N PHE A 12 11.34 2.62 4.30
CA PHE A 12 10.85 1.38 4.89
C PHE A 12 9.56 0.96 4.19
N LEU A 13 9.27 -0.34 4.25
CA LEU A 13 8.00 -0.87 3.77
C LEU A 13 6.94 -0.76 4.85
N LEU A 14 5.82 -0.14 4.52
CA LEU A 14 4.67 0.01 5.41
C LEU A 14 3.41 -0.44 4.68
N GLY A 15 2.55 -1.15 5.39
CA GLY A 15 1.20 -1.51 4.99
C GLY A 15 0.28 -1.39 6.19
N ASP A 16 -1.03 -1.50 5.96
CA ASP A 16 -2.02 -1.47 7.02
C ASP A 16 -1.94 -2.76 7.87
N PRO A 17 -1.64 -2.68 9.19
CA PRO A 17 -1.49 -3.87 10.02
C PRO A 17 -2.77 -4.70 10.20
N ASP A 18 -3.94 -4.06 10.05
CA ASP A 18 -5.26 -4.65 10.26
C ASP A 18 -5.85 -5.20 8.95
N TYR A 19 -5.41 -4.69 7.80
CA TYR A 19 -5.85 -5.10 6.45
C TYR A 19 -4.74 -5.81 5.67
N LYS A 20 -4.14 -6.83 6.30
CA LYS A 20 -3.09 -7.66 5.69
C LYS A 20 -3.64 -8.69 4.70
N GLU A 21 -4.89 -9.09 4.85
CA GLU A 21 -5.53 -10.05 3.94
C GLU A 21 -6.71 -9.35 3.26
N PRO A 22 -6.98 -9.65 1.99
CA PRO A 22 -8.14 -9.11 1.31
C PRO A 22 -9.41 -9.64 1.99
N ARG A 23 -10.44 -8.79 2.07
CA ARG A 23 -11.77 -9.17 2.53
C ARG A 23 -12.55 -9.91 1.45
N GLY A 24 -12.25 -9.61 0.19
CA GLY A 24 -12.75 -10.35 -0.97
C GLY A 24 -12.14 -11.75 -1.10
N THR A 25 -12.48 -12.43 -2.20
CA THR A 25 -12.04 -13.81 -2.47
C THR A 25 -10.93 -13.89 -3.52
N VAL A 26 -10.21 -12.79 -3.76
CA VAL A 26 -9.17 -12.71 -4.78
C VAL A 26 -8.10 -13.79 -4.60
N SER A 27 -7.76 -14.45 -5.71
CA SER A 27 -6.73 -15.50 -5.76
C SER A 27 -5.71 -15.27 -6.90
N SER A 28 -5.98 -14.34 -7.79
CA SER A 28 -5.05 -13.82 -8.78
C SER A 28 -5.56 -12.46 -9.25
N VAL A 29 -4.71 -11.46 -9.39
CA VAL A 29 -5.08 -10.18 -10.01
C VAL A 29 -3.88 -9.60 -10.75
N THR A 30 -4.13 -9.12 -11.97
CA THR A 30 -3.19 -8.30 -12.73
C THR A 30 -3.82 -6.95 -13.04
N VAL A 31 -3.01 -5.90 -13.08
CA VAL A 31 -3.42 -4.52 -13.24
C VAL A 31 -2.78 -3.94 -14.49
N THR A 32 -3.59 -3.23 -15.29
CA THR A 32 -3.16 -2.45 -16.45
C THR A 32 -3.71 -1.04 -16.31
N GLY A 33 -2.87 -0.04 -16.59
CA GLY A 33 -3.22 1.36 -16.54
C GLY A 33 -2.00 2.24 -16.72
N ASP A 34 -2.23 3.51 -16.99
CA ASP A 34 -1.19 4.50 -17.22
C ASP A 34 -0.93 5.31 -15.94
N THR A 35 0.23 5.94 -15.88
CA THR A 35 0.61 6.81 -14.77
C THR A 35 -0.46 7.87 -14.54
N ARG A 36 -0.85 8.09 -13.27
CA ARG A 36 -1.93 8.98 -12.81
C ARG A 36 -3.36 8.45 -12.99
N ASP A 37 -3.55 7.23 -13.49
CA ASP A 37 -4.89 6.63 -13.50
C ASP A 37 -5.36 6.31 -12.07
N GLU A 38 -6.59 6.69 -11.77
CA GLU A 38 -7.32 6.31 -10.55
C GLU A 38 -8.35 5.19 -10.83
N THR A 39 -8.55 4.85 -12.11
CA THR A 39 -9.36 3.71 -12.55
C THR A 39 -8.48 2.84 -13.42
N VAL A 40 -8.24 1.61 -13.00
CA VAL A 40 -7.34 0.67 -13.68
C VAL A 40 -8.11 -0.53 -14.19
N SER A 41 -7.68 -1.12 -15.30
CA SER A 41 -8.25 -2.37 -15.77
C SER A 41 -7.60 -3.54 -15.05
N VAL A 42 -8.42 -4.45 -14.53
CA VAL A 42 -7.98 -5.65 -13.83
C VAL A 42 -8.42 -6.91 -14.55
N VAL A 43 -7.54 -7.90 -14.56
CA VAL A 43 -7.88 -9.29 -14.90
C VAL A 43 -7.65 -10.11 -13.63
N MET A 44 -8.71 -10.70 -13.08
CA MET A 44 -8.64 -11.37 -11.78
C MET A 44 -9.58 -12.57 -11.60
N THR A 45 -9.20 -13.43 -10.67
CA THR A 45 -10.03 -14.53 -10.16
C THR A 45 -10.46 -14.20 -8.74
N GLY A 46 -11.78 -14.19 -8.51
CA GLY A 46 -12.38 -13.83 -7.22
C GLY A 46 -12.84 -12.38 -7.19
N SER A 47 -12.83 -11.77 -6.00
CA SER A 47 -13.24 -10.38 -5.79
C SER A 47 -12.27 -9.59 -4.93
N LEU A 48 -12.20 -8.29 -5.19
CA LEU A 48 -11.65 -7.28 -4.30
C LEU A 48 -12.81 -6.42 -3.79
N LEU A 49 -12.83 -6.14 -2.50
CA LEU A 49 -13.87 -5.31 -1.89
C LEU A 49 -13.33 -3.91 -1.57
N ALA A 50 -14.23 -2.94 -1.48
CA ALA A 50 -13.89 -1.60 -1.03
C ALA A 50 -13.22 -1.65 0.34
N GLY A 51 -12.04 -1.04 0.41
CA GLY A 51 -11.17 -1.06 1.58
C GLY A 51 -10.02 -2.06 1.52
N ASP A 52 -10.03 -3.02 0.59
CA ASP A 52 -8.88 -3.90 0.36
C ASP A 52 -7.67 -3.11 -0.15
N TYR A 53 -6.47 -3.60 0.13
CA TYR A 53 -5.24 -3.00 -0.37
C TYR A 53 -4.59 -3.91 -1.42
N ILE A 54 -3.99 -3.29 -2.42
CA ILE A 54 -3.14 -3.93 -3.41
C ILE A 54 -1.79 -3.22 -3.46
N GLN A 55 -0.74 -3.99 -3.69
CA GLN A 55 0.60 -3.50 -3.92
C GLN A 55 1.01 -3.79 -5.36
N LEU A 56 1.57 -2.79 -6.03
CA LEU A 56 2.26 -2.92 -7.32
C LEU A 56 3.76 -2.79 -7.12
N GLY A 57 4.55 -3.60 -7.82
CA GLY A 57 6.01 -3.66 -7.63
C GLY A 57 6.42 -4.33 -6.30
N SER A 58 7.70 -4.24 -5.95
CA SER A 58 8.23 -4.85 -4.72
C SER A 58 9.49 -4.14 -4.24
N GLY A 59 9.83 -4.31 -2.95
CA GLY A 59 11.02 -3.68 -2.38
C GLY A 59 11.01 -2.16 -2.62
N PRO A 60 12.04 -1.57 -3.24
CA PRO A 60 12.11 -0.13 -3.51
C PRO A 60 11.04 0.43 -4.47
N THR A 61 10.39 -0.41 -5.27
CA THR A 61 9.35 0.01 -6.23
C THR A 61 7.94 -0.31 -5.74
N ALA A 62 7.78 -0.75 -4.48
CA ALA A 62 6.47 -1.08 -3.93
C ALA A 62 5.59 0.18 -3.84
N ARG A 63 4.42 0.13 -4.47
CA ARG A 63 3.39 1.18 -4.45
C ARG A 63 2.12 0.58 -3.84
N LEU A 64 1.58 1.23 -2.82
CA LEU A 64 0.40 0.77 -2.10
C LEU A 64 -0.82 1.54 -2.60
N HIS A 65 -1.86 0.81 -2.99
CA HIS A 65 -3.12 1.35 -3.43
C HIS A 65 -4.26 0.70 -2.65
N LYS A 66 -5.28 1.49 -2.33
CA LYS A 66 -6.51 1.07 -1.69
C LYS A 66 -7.60 0.97 -2.74
N VAL A 67 -8.37 -0.10 -2.69
CA VAL A 67 -9.54 -0.32 -3.52
C VAL A 67 -10.71 0.51 -2.99
N LEU A 68 -11.35 1.29 -3.86
CA LEU A 68 -12.46 2.17 -3.49
C LEU A 68 -13.85 1.58 -3.76
N GLN A 69 -13.93 0.55 -4.62
CA GLN A 69 -15.18 -0.10 -5.00
C GLN A 69 -15.07 -1.63 -4.97
N ASP A 70 -16.21 -2.29 -4.77
CA ASP A 70 -16.28 -3.74 -4.93
C ASP A 70 -16.16 -4.11 -6.41
N GLN A 71 -15.30 -5.07 -6.73
CA GLN A 71 -15.12 -5.58 -8.09
C GLN A 71 -14.95 -7.11 -8.03
N THR A 72 -15.63 -7.81 -8.96
CA THR A 72 -15.55 -9.28 -9.07
C THR A 72 -15.19 -9.66 -10.49
N GLY A 73 -14.18 -10.52 -10.64
CA GLY A 73 -13.63 -10.87 -11.95
C GLY A 73 -13.04 -9.66 -12.68
N ASP A 74 -12.86 -9.82 -13.98
CA ASP A 74 -12.26 -8.80 -14.84
C ASP A 74 -13.14 -7.54 -14.94
N GLY A 75 -12.50 -6.38 -15.10
CA GLY A 75 -13.22 -5.11 -15.26
C GLY A 75 -12.39 -3.91 -14.82
N ASP A 76 -13.07 -2.81 -14.53
CA ASP A 76 -12.44 -1.58 -14.06
C ASP A 76 -12.47 -1.52 -12.52
N LEU A 77 -11.34 -1.12 -11.94
CA LEU A 77 -11.15 -1.02 -10.49
C LEU A 77 -10.73 0.41 -10.13
N GLU A 78 -11.54 1.06 -9.29
CA GLU A 78 -11.18 2.35 -8.72
C GLU A 78 -10.19 2.17 -7.57
N ILE A 79 -9.06 2.87 -7.66
CA ILE A 79 -7.95 2.78 -6.72
C ILE A 79 -7.52 4.16 -6.22
N TRP A 80 -6.96 4.19 -5.02
CA TRP A 80 -6.34 5.38 -4.45
C TRP A 80 -5.08 5.07 -3.66
N PRO A 81 -3.99 5.84 -3.77
CA PRO A 81 -3.78 6.92 -4.74
C PRO A 81 -3.68 6.42 -6.19
N ALA A 82 -3.66 7.35 -7.14
CA ALA A 82 -3.44 7.05 -8.57
C ALA A 82 -2.14 6.27 -8.85
N LEU A 83 -2.05 5.61 -10.01
CA LEU A 83 -0.84 4.92 -10.44
C LEU A 83 0.39 5.84 -10.49
N ARG A 84 1.55 5.29 -10.12
CA ARG A 84 2.84 6.01 -10.08
C ARG A 84 3.74 5.74 -11.29
N ASP A 85 3.36 4.75 -12.09
CA ASP A 85 4.08 4.28 -13.26
C ASP A 85 3.07 3.62 -14.21
N ASP A 86 3.49 3.35 -15.43
CA ASP A 86 2.67 2.63 -16.41
C ASP A 86 2.77 1.13 -16.13
N TYR A 87 1.63 0.44 -16.08
CA TYR A 87 1.56 -1.00 -15.84
C TYR A 87 0.83 -1.70 -16.98
N SER A 88 1.40 -2.80 -17.46
CA SER A 88 0.81 -3.65 -18.50
C SER A 88 0.72 -5.08 -17.97
N GLY A 89 -0.45 -5.46 -17.44
CA GLY A 89 -0.70 -6.79 -16.87
C GLY A 89 0.17 -7.11 -15.65
N ALA A 90 0.49 -6.11 -14.83
CA ALA A 90 1.36 -6.29 -13.67
C ALA A 90 0.63 -7.05 -12.56
N THR A 91 1.22 -8.13 -12.04
CA THR A 91 0.67 -8.88 -10.91
C THR A 91 0.60 -8.01 -9.67
N ALA A 92 -0.60 -7.83 -9.12
CA ALA A 92 -0.79 -7.13 -7.86
C ALA A 92 -0.65 -8.10 -6.67
N ILE A 93 0.06 -7.65 -5.64
CA ILE A 93 0.18 -8.33 -4.35
C ILE A 93 -1.00 -7.86 -3.48
N TYR A 94 -1.86 -8.79 -3.07
CA TYR A 94 -3.04 -8.52 -2.24
C TYR A 94 -2.91 -9.08 -0.82
N THR A 95 -1.87 -9.89 -0.55
CA THR A 95 -1.54 -10.37 0.80
C THR A 95 -0.34 -9.62 1.37
N ASN A 96 -0.51 -9.12 2.59
CA ASN A 96 0.39 -8.22 3.30
C ASN A 96 0.94 -7.09 2.39
N PRO A 97 0.07 -6.35 1.67
CA PRO A 97 0.50 -5.34 0.71
C PRO A 97 1.20 -4.18 1.42
N LYS A 98 2.26 -3.65 0.79
CA LYS A 98 3.11 -2.59 1.33
C LYS A 98 3.45 -1.56 0.26
N GLY A 99 3.71 -0.34 0.72
CA GLY A 99 4.32 0.72 -0.07
C GLY A 99 5.67 1.10 0.52
N VAL A 100 6.47 1.84 -0.24
CA VAL A 100 7.70 2.45 0.25
C VAL A 100 7.40 3.81 0.86
N PHE A 101 7.77 3.99 2.12
CA PHE A 101 7.58 5.24 2.85
C PHE A 101 8.89 5.71 3.47
N ARG A 102 8.94 7.00 3.79
CA ARG A 102 10.01 7.62 4.59
C ARG A 102 9.40 8.51 5.65
N LEU A 103 10.18 8.86 6.67
CA LEU A 103 9.74 9.80 7.69
C LEU A 103 9.48 11.19 7.07
N SER A 104 8.33 11.79 7.38
CA SER A 104 7.97 13.15 6.97
C SER A 104 8.91 14.18 7.60
N GLN A 105 9.31 13.95 8.86
CA GLN A 105 10.18 14.81 9.64
C GLN A 105 11.22 13.98 10.40
N ASN A 106 12.34 14.61 10.78
CA ASN A 106 13.40 13.96 11.57
C ASN A 106 13.04 13.79 13.06
N VAL A 107 11.78 13.99 13.44
CA VAL A 107 11.31 13.94 14.83
C VAL A 107 10.45 12.71 15.02
N THR A 108 10.80 11.87 15.99
CA THR A 108 10.01 10.72 16.41
C THR A 108 9.59 10.99 17.85
N SER A 109 8.29 11.13 18.11
CA SER A 109 7.81 11.40 19.47
C SER A 109 7.63 10.09 20.23
N TRP A 110 8.17 10.04 21.44
CA TRP A 110 8.06 8.90 22.34
C TRP A 110 7.19 9.30 23.53
N ALA A 111 6.10 8.58 23.75
CA ALA A 111 5.26 8.75 24.92
C ALA A 111 5.28 7.47 25.77
N ILE A 112 5.45 7.65 27.08
CA ILE A 112 5.29 6.58 28.08
C ILE A 112 3.94 6.82 28.75
N ASN A 113 2.99 5.91 28.56
CA ASN A 113 1.75 5.95 29.34
C ASN A 113 1.95 5.18 30.67
N ASN A 114 1.07 5.44 31.64
CA ASN A 114 1.12 4.84 32.98
C ASN A 114 0.91 3.31 32.99
N SER A 115 0.74 2.69 31.81
CA SER A 115 0.60 1.24 31.59
C SER A 115 1.87 0.59 31.00
N SER A 116 2.99 1.31 30.95
CA SER A 116 4.26 0.82 30.36
C SER A 116 4.14 0.42 28.88
N ALA A 117 3.15 0.95 28.15
CA ALA A 117 3.08 0.78 26.71
C ALA A 117 3.94 1.88 26.05
N TYR A 118 5.02 1.46 25.41
CA TYR A 118 5.84 2.35 24.59
C TYR A 118 5.13 2.57 23.25
N GLY A 119 4.54 3.75 23.09
CA GLY A 119 3.98 4.20 21.81
C GLY A 119 5.01 5.05 21.07
N ILE A 120 5.32 4.68 19.83
CA ILE A 120 6.09 5.51 18.91
C ILE A 120 5.10 6.06 17.90
N SER A 121 5.02 7.39 17.79
CA SER A 121 4.26 8.05 16.73
C SER A 121 5.22 8.81 15.82
N PHE A 122 5.04 8.64 14.52
CA PHE A 122 5.75 9.37 13.49
C PHE A 122 4.85 9.56 12.28
N GLU A 123 5.08 10.66 11.56
CA GLU A 123 4.45 10.89 10.27
C GLU A 123 5.32 10.29 9.17
N ALA A 124 4.69 9.63 8.21
CA ALA A 124 5.36 9.04 7.05
C ALA A 124 4.70 9.54 5.76
N VAL A 125 5.52 9.71 4.73
CA VAL A 125 5.09 10.04 3.38
C VAL A 125 5.61 8.99 2.42
N GLU A 126 4.86 8.74 1.34
CA GLU A 126 5.30 7.85 0.27
C GLU A 126 6.66 8.34 -0.28
N ALA A 127 7.58 7.40 -0.50
CA ALA A 127 8.87 7.66 -1.10
C ALA A 127 8.85 7.15 -2.54
N LEU A 128 8.84 8.08 -3.50
CA LEU A 128 8.83 7.82 -4.93
C LEU A 128 10.24 7.80 -5.51
#